data_AF-A0A1T5G3X7-F1
#
_entry.id   AF-A0A1T5G3X7-F1
#
_cell.length_a   1.000
_cell.length_b   1.000
_cell.length_c   1.000
_cell.angle_alpha   90.00
_cell.angle_beta   90.00
_cell.angle_gamma   90.00
#
_symmetry.space_group_name_H-M   'P 1'
#
loop_
_entity.id
_entity.type
_entity.pdbx_description
1 polymer ?
#
loop_
_entity_poly.entity_id
_entity_poly.type
_entity_poly.pdbx_seq_one_letter_code
_entity_poly.pdbx_strand_id
1 'polypeptide(L)'
;MIFNKDQILKYCLCIFSFVLYWNNSHAQAQYTRISSDLIMGRVEEVRELNTLGRLPERLKGSVREPVWSLGTSTAGSYVDFQTNSDTVYVRYKVGSGLNMPHMPSTGVSGVDLYYQDKSSKSWSWAFGNYSFKDTINYVFANLGKSNDGAYRLYLPLYNSLQWIEIAGNKGNSIKFVNNSKEKPIIVYGTSIAQGACATRPGLAWTNILGRSFTNPVINLGFSGNGRLEQPILDLITQEDAAAFILDCIPNLALTAERSAADLESLIFNAVKTIRKKHPQTPIVLAAHSSANTPGFLNIHTMQEYGNSSKVAKATYAKLTREGIKHLYWVSEQEFGLDINSTVDYAHPNDIGMMKIAEAYRRLLIKVL
;
A
#
# COMPACT_ATOMS: atom_id res chain seq x y z
N MET A 1 -27.86 -27.35 -48.56
CA MET A 1 -28.54 -27.02 -47.29
C MET A 1 -29.02 -25.59 -47.37
N ILE A 2 -30.32 -25.41 -47.62
CA ILE A 2 -30.95 -24.11 -47.70
C ILE A 2 -31.26 -23.69 -46.25
N PHE A 3 -30.48 -22.75 -45.70
CA PHE A 3 -30.84 -22.16 -44.42
C PHE A 3 -32.10 -21.32 -44.62
N ASN A 4 -33.17 -21.72 -43.94
CA ASN A 4 -34.45 -21.03 -43.95
C ASN A 4 -34.26 -19.61 -43.39
N LYS A 5 -34.66 -18.58 -44.16
CA LYS A 5 -34.52 -17.15 -43.79
C LYS A 5 -35.08 -16.84 -42.40
N ASP A 6 -36.10 -17.59 -41.97
CA ASP A 6 -36.74 -17.44 -40.66
C ASP A 6 -35.86 -17.90 -39.48
N GLN A 7 -34.93 -18.84 -39.70
CA GLN A 7 -33.99 -19.24 -38.64
C GLN A 7 -32.87 -18.21 -38.46
N ILE A 8 -32.37 -17.61 -39.54
CA ILE A 8 -31.35 -16.56 -39.48
C ILE A 8 -31.90 -15.33 -38.74
N LEU A 9 -33.15 -14.95 -39.00
CA LEU A 9 -33.79 -13.82 -38.31
C LEU A 9 -33.93 -14.06 -36.80
N LYS A 10 -34.28 -15.29 -36.38
CA LYS A 10 -34.35 -15.66 -34.95
C LYS A 10 -32.99 -15.63 -34.27
N TYR A 11 -31.92 -16.11 -34.92
CA TYR A 11 -30.56 -16.02 -34.38
C TYR A 11 -30.07 -14.56 -34.31
N CYS A 12 -30.35 -13.74 -35.32
CA CYS A 12 -30.04 -12.31 -35.28
C CYS A 12 -30.81 -11.57 -34.17
N LEU A 13 -32.08 -11.89 -33.94
CA LEU A 13 -32.88 -11.34 -32.84
C LEU A 13 -32.36 -11.76 -31.45
N CYS A 14 -31.93 -13.02 -31.27
CA CYS A 14 -31.33 -13.47 -30.01
C CYS A 14 -29.97 -12.80 -29.74
N ILE A 15 -29.13 -12.62 -30.77
CA ILE A 15 -27.85 -11.91 -30.65
C ILE A 15 -28.08 -10.42 -30.38
N PHE A 16 -29.05 -9.77 -31.05
CA PHE A 16 -29.42 -8.39 -30.76
C PHE A 16 -29.98 -8.22 -29.34
N SER A 17 -30.75 -9.19 -28.84
CA SER A 17 -31.29 -9.18 -27.47
C SER A 17 -30.17 -9.29 -26.42
N PHE A 18 -29.15 -10.12 -26.67
CA PHE A 18 -27.98 -10.24 -25.80
C PHE A 18 -27.10 -8.99 -25.82
N VAL A 19 -26.90 -8.37 -26.98
CA VAL A 19 -26.12 -7.12 -27.12
C VAL A 19 -26.86 -5.94 -26.47
N LEU A 20 -28.20 -5.90 -26.55
CA LEU A 20 -29.03 -4.88 -25.89
C LEU A 20 -29.10 -5.08 -24.37
N TYR A 21 -29.11 -6.32 -23.86
CA TYR A 21 -29.02 -6.56 -22.42
C TYR A 21 -27.65 -6.18 -21.86
N TRP A 22 -26.57 -6.48 -22.58
CA TRP A 22 -25.21 -6.10 -22.17
C TRP A 22 -25.01 -4.57 -22.20
N ASN A 23 -25.55 -3.89 -23.21
CA ASN A 23 -25.47 -2.43 -23.32
C ASN A 23 -26.39 -1.70 -22.32
N ASN A 24 -27.52 -2.27 -21.91
CA ASN A 24 -28.42 -1.63 -20.93
C ASN A 24 -27.89 -1.68 -19.49
N SER A 25 -27.09 -2.68 -19.11
CA SER A 25 -26.49 -2.73 -17.77
C SER A 25 -25.47 -1.61 -17.50
N HIS A 26 -24.90 -0.99 -18.54
CA HIS A 26 -24.03 0.19 -18.41
C HIS A 26 -24.80 1.51 -18.37
N ALA A 27 -26.06 1.55 -18.83
CA ALA A 27 -26.83 2.78 -18.99
C ALA A 27 -27.35 3.40 -17.66
N GLN A 28 -27.14 2.73 -16.52
CA GLN A 28 -27.68 3.15 -15.22
C GLN A 28 -26.62 3.41 -14.14
N ALA A 29 -25.33 3.18 -14.43
CA ALA A 29 -24.24 3.39 -13.48
C ALA A 29 -23.87 4.87 -13.41
N GLN A 30 -24.18 5.52 -12.28
CA GLN A 30 -23.75 6.89 -12.00
C GLN A 30 -22.38 6.87 -11.34
N TYR A 31 -21.36 7.29 -12.08
CA TYR A 31 -19.99 7.40 -11.59
C TYR A 31 -19.80 8.61 -10.68
N THR A 32 -19.21 8.37 -9.52
CA THR A 32 -18.76 9.43 -8.62
C THR A 32 -17.26 9.57 -8.70
N ARG A 33 -16.80 10.80 -8.93
CA ARG A 33 -15.39 11.18 -8.92
C ARG A 33 -14.86 11.16 -7.50
N ILE A 34 -13.72 10.50 -7.31
CA ILE A 34 -13.03 10.49 -6.02
C ILE A 34 -12.20 11.76 -5.90
N SER A 35 -12.54 12.59 -4.91
CA SER A 35 -11.77 13.74 -4.46
C SER A 35 -10.75 13.33 -3.38
N SER A 36 -9.79 14.22 -3.11
CA SER A 36 -8.70 13.94 -2.15
C SER A 36 -9.23 13.61 -0.74
N ASP A 37 -10.24 14.31 -0.25
CA ASP A 37 -10.81 14.11 1.09
C ASP A 37 -11.41 12.70 1.30
N LEU A 38 -11.75 12.00 0.22
CA LEU A 38 -12.26 10.63 0.23
C LEU A 38 -11.16 9.55 0.25
N ILE A 39 -9.90 9.93 0.03
CA ILE A 39 -8.76 9.00 0.02
C ILE A 39 -8.10 8.98 1.40
N MET A 40 -8.15 7.80 2.02
CA MET A 40 -7.59 7.48 3.32
C MET A 40 -6.21 6.81 3.18
N GLY A 41 -5.53 6.59 4.31
CA GLY A 41 -4.17 6.00 4.32
C GLY A 41 -3.05 6.99 3.99
N ARG A 42 -3.30 8.29 4.22
CA ARG A 42 -2.39 9.40 3.93
C ARG A 42 -2.32 10.33 5.14
N VAL A 43 -1.22 11.09 5.23
CA VAL A 43 -1.05 12.16 6.23
C VAL A 43 -2.16 13.20 6.13
N GLU A 44 -2.53 13.81 7.24
CA GLU A 44 -3.70 14.69 7.31
C GLU A 44 -3.56 15.89 6.37
N GLU A 45 -2.37 16.50 6.32
CA GLU A 45 -2.06 17.63 5.44
C GLU A 45 -2.41 17.36 3.97
N VAL A 46 -2.24 16.13 3.50
CA VAL A 46 -2.48 15.77 2.09
C VAL A 46 -3.96 15.65 1.76
N ARG A 47 -4.79 15.27 2.75
CA ARG A 47 -6.23 15.07 2.57
C ARG A 47 -6.97 16.39 2.31
N GLU A 48 -6.39 17.50 2.77
CA GLU A 48 -6.92 18.86 2.57
C GLU A 48 -6.48 19.49 1.24
N LEU A 49 -5.59 18.83 0.47
CA LEU A 49 -5.03 19.34 -0.77
C LEU A 49 -5.65 18.71 -2.03
N ASN A 50 -5.52 19.39 -3.17
CA ASN A 50 -5.97 18.88 -4.47
C ASN A 50 -4.94 17.90 -5.10
N THR A 51 -4.64 16.81 -4.41
CA THR A 51 -3.75 15.74 -4.90
C THR A 51 -4.26 14.35 -4.53
N LEU A 52 -4.06 13.37 -5.41
CA LEU A 52 -4.34 11.96 -5.12
C LEU A 52 -3.10 11.23 -4.57
N GLY A 53 -1.93 11.88 -4.61
CA GLY A 53 -0.66 11.34 -4.11
C GLY A 53 -0.55 11.29 -2.58
N ARG A 54 0.65 11.00 -2.08
CA ARG A 54 0.96 10.76 -0.67
C ARG A 54 1.77 11.88 -0.01
N LEU A 55 2.36 12.79 -0.79
CA LEU A 55 3.13 13.92 -0.28
C LEU A 55 2.39 15.25 -0.50
N PRO A 56 2.47 16.19 0.46
CA PRO A 56 1.93 17.52 0.26
C PRO A 56 2.80 18.32 -0.74
N GLU A 57 2.17 19.17 -1.55
CA GLU A 57 2.84 19.91 -2.64
C GLU A 57 4.02 20.76 -2.13
N ARG A 58 3.97 21.24 -0.87
CA ARG A 58 5.07 22.01 -0.27
C ARG A 58 6.40 21.26 -0.20
N LEU A 59 6.39 19.93 -0.28
CA LEU A 59 7.63 19.14 -0.30
C LEU A 59 8.29 19.08 -1.67
N LYS A 60 7.61 19.49 -2.73
CA LYS A 60 8.20 19.59 -4.07
C LYS A 60 9.37 20.57 -4.06
N GLY A 61 10.54 20.09 -4.47
CA GLY A 61 11.80 20.83 -4.41
C GLY A 61 12.49 20.85 -3.04
N SER A 62 11.79 20.44 -1.96
CA SER A 62 12.40 20.23 -0.63
C SER A 62 12.84 18.78 -0.40
N VAL A 63 12.26 17.83 -1.14
CA VAL A 63 12.76 16.45 -1.23
C VAL A 63 13.46 16.22 -2.56
N ARG A 64 14.31 15.19 -2.62
CA ARG A 64 14.92 14.75 -3.89
C ARG A 64 13.83 14.39 -4.90
N GLU A 65 14.10 14.67 -6.18
CA GLU A 65 13.14 14.42 -7.26
C GLU A 65 12.58 12.99 -7.27
N PRO A 66 13.37 11.92 -7.06
CA PRO A 66 12.82 10.58 -7.03
C PRO A 66 11.83 10.34 -5.89
N VAL A 67 12.04 10.98 -4.72
CA VAL A 67 11.11 10.91 -3.58
C VAL A 67 9.80 11.62 -3.93
N TRP A 68 9.88 12.80 -4.55
CA TRP A 68 8.71 13.54 -5.02
C TRP A 68 7.90 12.72 -6.03
N SER A 69 8.58 12.21 -7.06
CA SER A 69 7.96 11.39 -8.11
C SER A 69 7.25 10.17 -7.54
N LEU A 70 7.91 9.39 -6.67
CA LEU A 70 7.32 8.25 -5.97
C LEU A 70 6.20 8.66 -4.99
N GLY A 71 6.26 9.87 -4.44
CA GLY A 71 5.22 10.47 -3.61
C GLY A 71 3.92 10.75 -4.37
N THR A 72 3.93 10.81 -5.69
CA THR A 72 2.71 10.93 -6.51
C THR A 72 1.95 9.59 -6.66
N SER A 73 2.61 8.46 -6.38
CA SER A 73 1.96 7.14 -6.37
C SER A 73 1.05 6.97 -5.16
N THR A 74 0.06 6.08 -5.26
CA THR A 74 -1.00 5.91 -4.24
C THR A 74 -0.81 4.69 -3.32
N ALA A 75 0.44 4.24 -3.13
CA ALA A 75 0.73 3.08 -2.29
C ALA A 75 0.13 3.18 -0.89
N GLY A 76 -0.61 2.17 -0.49
CA GLY A 76 -1.27 2.10 0.82
C GLY A 76 -2.52 2.97 0.98
N SER A 77 -2.81 3.85 0.01
CA SER A 77 -4.03 4.63 0.00
C SER A 77 -5.24 3.78 -0.36
N TYR A 78 -6.40 4.16 0.16
CA TYR A 78 -7.67 3.44 -0.10
C TYR A 78 -8.88 4.36 -0.01
N VAL A 79 -10.00 3.91 -0.55
CA VAL A 79 -11.31 4.55 -0.42
C VAL A 79 -12.28 3.58 0.24
N ASP A 80 -12.93 4.02 1.31
CA ASP A 80 -13.96 3.24 1.99
C ASP A 80 -15.37 3.73 1.59
N PHE A 81 -16.28 2.80 1.34
CA PHE A 81 -17.66 3.13 0.96
C PHE A 81 -18.64 2.00 1.32
N GLN A 82 -19.92 2.33 1.40
CA GLN A 82 -21.02 1.38 1.55
C GLN A 82 -21.84 1.37 0.26
N THR A 83 -22.39 0.21 -0.09
CA THR A 83 -23.29 0.09 -1.23
C THR A 83 -24.25 -1.09 -1.07
N ASN A 84 -25.45 -0.95 -1.64
CA ASN A 84 -26.44 -2.02 -1.82
C ASN A 84 -26.46 -2.58 -3.25
N SER A 85 -25.45 -2.21 -4.04
CA SER A 85 -25.18 -2.73 -5.37
C SER A 85 -24.49 -4.09 -5.26
N ASP A 86 -24.94 -5.07 -6.05
CA ASP A 86 -24.25 -6.36 -6.20
C ASP A 86 -23.05 -6.27 -7.16
N THR A 87 -22.85 -5.10 -7.78
CA THR A 87 -21.80 -4.85 -8.76
C THR A 87 -21.15 -3.50 -8.51
N VAL A 88 -19.83 -3.43 -8.41
CA VAL A 88 -19.07 -2.18 -8.32
C VAL A 88 -18.24 -2.01 -9.59
N TYR A 89 -18.39 -0.86 -10.23
CA TYR A 89 -17.59 -0.42 -11.37
C TYR A 89 -16.55 0.58 -10.90
N VAL A 90 -15.31 0.39 -11.34
CA VAL A 90 -14.22 1.34 -11.11
C VAL A 90 -13.58 1.67 -12.44
N ARG A 91 -13.37 2.95 -12.73
CA ARG A 91 -12.61 3.39 -13.89
C ARG A 91 -11.65 4.50 -13.53
N TYR A 92 -10.47 4.49 -14.13
CA TYR A 92 -9.40 5.42 -13.77
C TYR A 92 -8.35 5.55 -14.87
N LYS A 93 -7.55 6.61 -14.77
CA LYS A 93 -6.38 6.82 -15.61
C LYS A 93 -5.15 7.04 -14.74
N VAL A 94 -4.04 6.44 -15.16
CA VAL A 94 -2.75 6.50 -14.46
C VAL A 94 -1.72 7.33 -15.22
N GLY A 95 -0.68 7.80 -14.53
CA GLY A 95 0.31 8.72 -15.10
C GLY A 95 1.58 8.08 -15.66
N SER A 96 1.81 6.78 -15.44
CA SER A 96 3.05 6.09 -15.82
C SER A 96 2.79 4.70 -16.40
N GLY A 97 3.86 3.97 -16.76
CA GLY A 97 3.80 2.60 -17.27
C GLY A 97 3.00 1.65 -16.37
N LEU A 98 2.33 0.68 -16.99
CA LEU A 98 1.35 -0.16 -16.30
C LEU A 98 1.97 -1.24 -15.42
N ASN A 99 3.21 -1.64 -15.66
CA ASN A 99 3.91 -2.72 -14.99
C ASN A 99 5.40 -2.44 -14.87
N MET A 100 6.08 -3.26 -14.07
CA MET A 100 7.54 -3.35 -14.04
C MET A 100 7.96 -4.76 -14.50
N PRO A 101 9.21 -4.97 -14.94
CA PRO A 101 9.66 -6.31 -15.38
C PRO A 101 9.43 -7.42 -14.35
N HIS A 102 9.48 -7.07 -13.05
CA HIS A 102 9.33 -7.99 -11.93
C HIS A 102 8.02 -7.80 -11.14
N MET A 103 7.10 -6.94 -11.59
CA MET A 103 5.84 -6.66 -10.89
C MET A 103 4.67 -6.50 -11.88
N PRO A 104 3.58 -7.28 -11.73
CA PRO A 104 2.49 -7.32 -12.70
C PRO A 104 1.67 -6.02 -12.71
N SER A 105 0.91 -5.79 -13.80
CA SER A 105 0.07 -4.59 -13.91
C SER A 105 -0.99 -4.48 -12.82
N THR A 106 -1.48 -5.62 -12.32
CA THR A 106 -2.41 -5.69 -11.19
C THR A 106 -1.81 -5.15 -9.89
N GLY A 107 -0.49 -5.28 -9.69
CA GLY A 107 0.20 -4.73 -8.53
C GLY A 107 0.59 -3.26 -8.72
N VAL A 108 1.18 -2.94 -9.88
CA VAL A 108 1.70 -1.60 -10.18
C VAL A 108 0.57 -0.59 -10.34
N SER A 109 -0.43 -0.94 -11.15
CA SER A 109 -1.49 -0.04 -11.62
C SER A 109 -2.90 -0.53 -11.30
N GLY A 110 -3.07 -1.69 -10.67
CA GLY A 110 -4.39 -2.25 -10.35
C GLY A 110 -5.04 -1.62 -9.11
N VAL A 111 -6.30 -2.01 -8.88
CA VAL A 111 -7.05 -1.74 -7.65
C VAL A 111 -7.50 -3.06 -7.05
N ASP A 112 -7.82 -3.08 -5.75
CA ASP A 112 -8.14 -4.31 -5.04
C ASP A 112 -9.28 -4.10 -4.04
N LEU A 113 -10.35 -4.88 -4.16
CA LEU A 113 -11.59 -4.65 -3.42
C LEU A 113 -11.76 -5.66 -2.28
N TYR A 114 -11.98 -5.12 -1.10
CA TYR A 114 -12.28 -5.88 0.11
C TYR A 114 -13.58 -5.40 0.73
N TYR A 115 -14.23 -6.26 1.50
CA TYR A 115 -15.38 -5.92 2.33
C TYR A 115 -15.05 -6.24 3.79
N GLN A 116 -15.22 -5.27 4.67
CA GLN A 116 -15.18 -5.46 6.11
C GLN A 116 -16.60 -5.58 6.66
N ASP A 117 -16.86 -6.68 7.34
CA ASP A 117 -18.12 -6.87 8.06
C ASP A 117 -18.20 -5.98 9.30
N LYS A 118 -19.33 -5.30 9.52
CA LYS A 118 -19.46 -4.35 10.64
C LYS A 118 -19.44 -5.02 12.01
N SER A 119 -20.01 -6.21 12.14
CA SER A 119 -20.15 -6.92 13.42
C SER A 119 -18.87 -7.68 13.75
N SER A 120 -18.45 -8.60 12.87
CA SER A 120 -17.29 -9.45 13.09
C SER A 120 -15.95 -8.76 12.82
N LYS A 121 -15.96 -7.59 12.15
CA LYS A 121 -14.75 -6.91 11.64
C LYS A 121 -13.92 -7.76 10.68
N SER A 122 -14.44 -8.91 10.24
CA SER A 122 -13.77 -9.82 9.34
C SER A 122 -13.70 -9.25 7.93
N TRP A 123 -12.60 -9.54 7.26
CA TRP A 123 -12.37 -9.10 5.88
C TRP A 123 -12.70 -10.23 4.90
N SER A 124 -13.36 -9.89 3.81
CA SER A 124 -13.50 -10.76 2.65
C SER A 124 -13.02 -10.02 1.41
N TRP A 125 -12.61 -10.78 0.40
CA TRP A 125 -12.01 -10.27 -0.82
C TRP A 125 -12.95 -10.48 -2.01
N ALA A 126 -12.99 -9.52 -2.93
CA ALA A 126 -13.76 -9.60 -4.16
C ALA A 126 -12.81 -9.51 -5.36
N PHE A 127 -12.84 -10.53 -6.21
CA PHE A 127 -12.16 -10.50 -7.50
C PHE A 127 -12.91 -9.61 -8.49
N GLY A 128 -12.19 -8.77 -9.23
CA GLY A 128 -12.75 -7.93 -10.28
C GLY A 128 -12.23 -8.33 -11.66
N ASN A 129 -13.11 -8.37 -12.65
CA ASN A 129 -12.71 -8.44 -14.05
C ASN A 129 -12.11 -7.10 -14.47
N TYR A 130 -10.98 -7.10 -15.18
CA TYR A 130 -10.27 -5.87 -15.49
C TYR A 130 -9.86 -5.75 -16.96
N SER A 131 -9.67 -4.51 -17.41
CA SER A 131 -9.11 -4.17 -18.72
C SER A 131 -8.09 -3.03 -18.56
N PHE A 132 -6.82 -3.33 -18.80
CA PHE A 132 -5.71 -2.38 -18.78
C PHE A 132 -5.52 -1.74 -20.17
N LYS A 133 -6.19 -0.62 -20.42
CA LYS A 133 -6.07 0.22 -21.64
C LYS A 133 -5.82 1.68 -21.21
N ASP A 134 -6.01 2.66 -22.11
CA ASP A 134 -5.89 4.10 -21.78
C ASP A 134 -6.72 4.49 -20.55
N THR A 135 -7.97 4.03 -20.50
CA THR A 135 -8.77 4.02 -19.28
C THR A 135 -8.78 2.59 -18.72
N ILE A 136 -8.28 2.43 -17.50
CA ILE A 136 -8.32 1.16 -16.80
C ILE A 136 -9.72 0.99 -16.20
N ASN A 137 -10.31 -0.18 -16.38
CA ASN A 137 -11.63 -0.51 -15.84
C ASN A 137 -11.55 -1.78 -15.00
N TYR A 138 -12.29 -1.81 -13.89
CA TYR A 138 -12.57 -2.98 -13.07
C TYR A 138 -14.08 -3.13 -12.87
N VAL A 139 -14.57 -4.36 -12.95
CA VAL A 139 -15.95 -4.75 -12.65
C VAL A 139 -15.94 -5.85 -11.59
N PHE A 140 -16.37 -5.51 -10.38
CA PHE A 140 -16.55 -6.44 -9.27
C PHE A 140 -18.03 -6.84 -9.22
N ALA A 141 -18.38 -7.98 -9.80
CA ALA A 141 -19.77 -8.43 -9.94
C ALA A 141 -20.12 -9.56 -8.97
N ASN A 142 -21.42 -9.85 -8.83
CA ASN A 142 -21.95 -10.92 -7.99
C ASN A 142 -21.52 -10.80 -6.51
N LEU A 143 -21.47 -9.57 -6.00
CA LEU A 143 -21.12 -9.29 -4.61
C LEU A 143 -22.28 -9.70 -3.70
N GLY A 144 -22.12 -10.85 -3.03
CA GLY A 144 -23.16 -11.45 -2.19
C GLY A 144 -23.32 -10.85 -0.78
N LYS A 145 -22.78 -9.65 -0.49
CA LYS A 145 -22.72 -9.10 0.89
C LYS A 145 -23.63 -7.90 1.15
N SER A 146 -24.16 -7.87 2.39
CA SER A 146 -25.22 -7.01 2.89
C SER A 146 -24.77 -5.56 3.17
N ASN A 147 -25.76 -4.68 3.28
CA ASN A 147 -25.63 -3.23 3.46
C ASN A 147 -25.00 -2.80 4.80
N ASP A 148 -24.57 -3.73 5.65
CA ASP A 148 -24.22 -3.43 7.04
C ASP A 148 -22.73 -3.13 7.25
N GLY A 149 -21.85 -3.58 6.37
CA GLY A 149 -20.39 -3.36 6.42
C GLY A 149 -19.90 -2.18 5.57
N ALA A 150 -18.61 -2.20 5.25
CA ALA A 150 -17.99 -1.24 4.34
C ALA A 150 -17.04 -1.95 3.38
N TYR A 151 -17.06 -1.53 2.13
CA TYR A 151 -16.06 -1.87 1.13
C TYR A 151 -14.84 -0.97 1.27
N ARG A 152 -13.66 -1.54 1.02
CA ARG A 152 -12.38 -0.84 0.89
C ARG A 152 -11.80 -1.14 -0.48
N LEU A 153 -11.60 -0.10 -1.27
CA LEU A 153 -10.86 -0.18 -2.53
C LEU A 153 -9.42 0.32 -2.30
N TYR A 154 -8.45 -0.58 -2.31
CA TYR A 154 -7.04 -0.21 -2.31
C TYR A 154 -6.62 0.32 -3.67
N LEU A 155 -5.82 1.39 -3.66
CA LEU A 155 -5.35 2.10 -4.85
C LEU A 155 -4.00 1.55 -5.36
N PRO A 156 -3.57 1.90 -6.59
CA PRO A 156 -2.31 1.43 -7.18
C PRO A 156 -1.07 1.64 -6.30
N LEU A 157 -0.15 0.68 -6.30
CA LEU A 157 1.07 0.73 -5.47
C LEU A 157 2.19 1.58 -6.09
N TYR A 158 2.34 1.54 -7.41
CA TYR A 158 3.52 2.07 -8.11
C TYR A 158 3.17 3.01 -9.26
N ASN A 159 1.97 3.59 -9.24
CA ASN A 159 1.54 4.53 -10.26
C ASN A 159 0.72 5.67 -9.66
N SER A 160 0.80 6.85 -10.29
CA SER A 160 -0.02 7.99 -9.93
C SER A 160 -1.38 7.89 -10.57
N LEU A 161 -2.41 8.34 -9.85
CA LEU A 161 -3.75 8.50 -10.41
C LEU A 161 -3.90 9.90 -10.99
N GLN A 162 -4.21 10.00 -12.28
CA GLN A 162 -4.72 11.24 -12.85
C GLN A 162 -6.16 11.48 -12.38
N TRP A 163 -6.91 10.38 -12.28
CA TRP A 163 -8.25 10.36 -11.73
C TRP A 163 -8.79 8.96 -11.50
N ILE A 164 -9.81 8.83 -10.64
CA ILE A 164 -10.56 7.60 -10.40
C ILE A 164 -12.03 7.89 -10.10
N GLU A 165 -12.90 7.00 -10.58
CA GLU A 165 -14.35 7.07 -10.41
C GLU A 165 -14.90 5.71 -10.01
N ILE A 166 -15.92 5.70 -9.14
CA ILE A 166 -16.59 4.50 -8.64
C ILE A 166 -18.09 4.62 -8.88
N ALA A 167 -18.75 3.54 -9.30
CA ALA A 167 -20.19 3.44 -9.45
C ALA A 167 -20.72 2.10 -8.96
N GLY A 168 -22.00 2.05 -8.59
CA GLY A 168 -22.76 0.79 -8.50
C GLY A 168 -23.66 0.60 -9.73
N ASN A 169 -24.30 -0.57 -9.86
CA ASN A 169 -25.27 -0.83 -10.93
C ASN A 169 -26.62 -0.13 -10.72
N LYS A 170 -26.89 0.33 -9.51
CA LYS A 170 -28.00 1.22 -9.18
C LYS A 170 -27.48 2.65 -9.07
N GLY A 171 -28.18 3.60 -9.68
CA GLY A 171 -27.86 5.03 -9.53
C GLY A 171 -27.82 5.45 -8.05
N ASN A 172 -26.87 6.32 -7.69
CA ASN A 172 -26.67 6.82 -6.31
C ASN A 172 -26.52 5.75 -5.22
N SER A 173 -26.02 4.56 -5.55
CA SER A 173 -25.86 3.45 -4.60
C SER A 173 -24.55 3.45 -3.82
N ILE A 174 -23.60 4.34 -4.12
CA ILE A 174 -22.32 4.45 -3.43
C ILE A 174 -22.41 5.55 -2.37
N LYS A 175 -22.13 5.19 -1.11
CA LYS A 175 -22.00 6.14 0.00
C LYS A 175 -20.59 6.03 0.58
N PHE A 176 -19.74 7.01 0.33
CA PHE A 176 -18.39 7.06 0.90
C PHE A 176 -18.43 7.20 2.42
N VAL A 177 -17.47 6.59 3.10
CA VAL A 177 -17.36 6.63 4.56
C VAL A 177 -15.92 6.92 5.00
N ASN A 178 -15.76 7.93 5.85
CA ASN A 178 -14.47 8.31 6.43
C ASN A 178 -14.54 8.06 7.95
N ASN A 179 -14.41 6.79 8.34
CA ASN A 179 -14.84 6.36 9.68
C ASN A 179 -13.73 6.28 10.73
N SER A 180 -12.46 6.35 10.37
CA SER A 180 -11.41 6.17 11.36
C SER A 180 -11.10 7.48 12.09
N LYS A 181 -11.32 7.46 13.42
CA LYS A 181 -10.80 8.47 14.36
C LYS A 181 -9.54 7.98 15.09
N GLU A 182 -9.09 6.77 14.78
CA GLU A 182 -7.93 6.15 15.40
C GLU A 182 -6.64 6.80 14.92
N LYS A 183 -5.68 6.95 15.82
CA LYS A 183 -4.33 7.43 15.53
C LYS A 183 -3.66 6.52 14.49
N PRO A 184 -3.02 7.06 13.44
CA PRO A 184 -2.43 6.23 12.40
C PRO A 184 -1.16 5.52 12.85
N ILE A 185 -0.88 4.37 12.27
CA ILE A 185 0.44 3.74 12.26
C ILE A 185 1.18 4.28 11.04
N ILE A 186 2.31 4.96 11.27
CA ILE A 186 3.11 5.55 10.19
C ILE A 186 4.22 4.59 9.78
N VAL A 187 4.30 4.27 8.49
CA VAL A 187 5.39 3.48 7.91
C VAL A 187 6.24 4.39 7.03
N TYR A 188 7.50 4.60 7.38
CA TYR A 188 8.50 5.17 6.49
C TYR A 188 9.44 4.05 6.06
N GLY A 189 9.55 3.81 4.76
CA GLY A 189 10.41 2.74 4.26
C GLY A 189 10.77 2.85 2.79
N THR A 190 11.13 1.69 2.24
CA THR A 190 11.76 1.54 0.93
C THR A 190 10.75 1.08 -0.15
N SER A 191 11.24 0.43 -1.21
CA SER A 191 10.44 -0.29 -2.21
C SER A 191 9.57 -1.38 -1.58
N ILE A 192 10.11 -2.06 -0.56
CA ILE A 192 9.40 -3.13 0.16
C ILE A 192 8.15 -2.57 0.84
N ALA A 193 8.30 -1.45 1.56
CA ALA A 193 7.18 -0.72 2.16
C ALA A 193 6.19 -0.21 1.10
N GLN A 194 6.68 0.35 -0.01
CA GLN A 194 5.82 0.83 -1.09
C GLN A 194 4.98 -0.31 -1.72
N GLY A 195 5.46 -1.55 -1.63
CA GLY A 195 4.70 -2.74 -2.00
C GLY A 195 5.33 -3.56 -3.13
N ALA A 196 6.59 -3.31 -3.51
CA ALA A 196 7.29 -4.17 -4.45
C ALA A 196 7.62 -5.52 -3.76
N CYS A 197 7.14 -6.68 -4.25
CA CYS A 197 6.45 -6.95 -5.51
C CYS A 197 5.12 -7.70 -5.31
N ALA A 198 4.23 -7.12 -4.50
CA ALA A 198 2.90 -7.65 -4.28
C ALA A 198 2.12 -7.73 -5.61
N THR A 199 1.42 -8.85 -5.84
CA THR A 199 0.72 -9.09 -7.11
C THR A 199 -0.52 -8.21 -7.29
N ARG A 200 -1.05 -7.66 -6.20
CA ARG A 200 -2.19 -6.72 -6.15
C ARG A 200 -2.11 -5.83 -4.90
N PRO A 201 -2.70 -4.62 -4.91
CA PRO A 201 -2.58 -3.65 -3.81
C PRO A 201 -2.89 -4.19 -2.42
N GLY A 202 -3.91 -5.02 -2.25
CA GLY A 202 -4.30 -5.55 -0.95
C GLY A 202 -3.30 -6.53 -0.32
N LEU A 203 -2.31 -6.98 -1.09
CA LEU A 203 -1.23 -7.88 -0.63
C LEU A 203 0.07 -7.15 -0.28
N ALA A 204 0.17 -5.84 -0.49
CA ALA A 204 1.26 -5.07 0.11
C ALA A 204 1.23 -5.24 1.64
N TRP A 205 2.38 -5.47 2.27
CA TRP A 205 2.42 -5.82 3.69
C TRP A 205 1.78 -4.75 4.57
N THR A 206 1.88 -3.47 4.21
CA THR A 206 1.22 -2.35 4.92
C THR A 206 -0.30 -2.47 4.87
N ASN A 207 -0.85 -2.99 3.77
CA ASN A 207 -2.29 -3.13 3.58
C ASN A 207 -2.82 -4.39 4.27
N ILE A 208 -2.04 -5.47 4.29
CA ILE A 208 -2.31 -6.64 5.13
C ILE A 208 -2.32 -6.22 6.62
N LEU A 209 -1.31 -5.45 7.03
CA LEU A 209 -1.20 -4.93 8.38
C LEU A 209 -2.40 -4.03 8.72
N GLY A 210 -2.77 -3.10 7.83
CA GLY A 210 -3.90 -2.19 8.03
C GLY A 210 -5.28 -2.86 8.10
N ARG A 211 -5.40 -4.13 7.69
CA ARG A 211 -6.61 -4.94 7.94
C ARG A 211 -6.61 -5.62 9.30
N SER A 212 -5.47 -5.67 9.97
CA SER A 212 -5.29 -6.31 11.28
C SER A 212 -5.58 -5.37 12.46
N PHE A 213 -5.70 -4.07 12.22
CA PHE A 213 -5.92 -3.04 13.23
C PHE A 213 -7.06 -2.10 12.83
N THR A 214 -7.64 -1.41 13.80
CA THR A 214 -8.57 -0.30 13.55
C THR A 214 -7.83 0.98 13.15
N ASN A 215 -6.57 1.12 13.56
CA ASN A 215 -5.68 2.21 13.19
C ASN A 215 -5.44 2.24 11.66
N PRO A 216 -5.56 3.40 10.98
CA PRO A 216 -5.11 3.55 9.61
C PRO A 216 -3.61 3.29 9.52
N VAL A 217 -3.17 2.64 8.46
CA VAL A 217 -1.74 2.52 8.14
C VAL A 217 -1.42 3.52 7.04
N ILE A 218 -0.51 4.45 7.32
CA ILE A 218 -0.01 5.42 6.34
C ILE A 218 1.30 4.89 5.77
N ASN A 219 1.31 4.60 4.47
CA ASN A 219 2.45 4.05 3.77
C ASN A 219 3.26 5.16 3.07
N LEU A 220 4.40 5.53 3.64
CA LEU A 220 5.39 6.40 3.04
C LEU A 220 6.65 5.60 2.64
N GLY A 221 6.43 4.50 1.90
CA GLY A 221 7.49 3.78 1.20
C GLY A 221 7.92 4.50 -0.09
N PHE A 222 9.23 4.62 -0.30
CA PHE A 222 9.80 5.19 -1.52
C PHE A 222 10.89 4.27 -2.08
N SER A 223 10.60 3.60 -3.20
CA SER A 223 11.49 2.70 -3.92
C SER A 223 12.90 3.27 -4.11
N GLY A 224 13.93 2.62 -3.54
CA GLY A 224 15.34 3.04 -3.60
C GLY A 224 15.68 4.33 -2.82
N ASN A 225 14.69 4.91 -2.12
CA ASN A 225 14.71 6.28 -1.62
C ASN A 225 14.25 6.43 -0.16
N GLY A 226 13.92 5.35 0.54
CA GLY A 226 13.63 5.35 1.98
C GLY A 226 14.89 5.53 2.83
N ARG A 227 15.39 6.77 2.96
CA ARG A 227 16.74 7.06 3.48
C ARG A 227 16.79 7.86 4.79
N LEU A 228 15.69 7.94 5.53
CA LEU A 228 15.59 8.71 6.79
C LEU A 228 15.86 10.22 6.61
N GLU A 229 15.33 10.80 5.53
CA GLU A 229 15.58 12.21 5.20
C GLU A 229 14.74 13.16 6.03
N GLN A 230 15.34 14.28 6.44
CA GLN A 230 14.73 15.24 7.36
C GLN A 230 13.35 15.74 6.92
N PRO A 231 13.10 16.12 5.64
CA PRO A 231 11.78 16.61 5.25
C PRO A 231 10.66 15.58 5.40
N ILE A 232 10.97 14.28 5.26
CA ILE A 232 10.00 13.20 5.49
C ILE A 232 9.81 12.96 6.99
N LEU A 233 10.89 13.02 7.78
CA LEU A 233 10.80 12.97 9.25
C LEU A 233 9.96 14.13 9.80
N ASP A 234 10.16 15.33 9.28
CA ASP A 234 9.40 16.52 9.65
C ASP A 234 7.93 16.41 9.26
N LEU A 235 7.61 15.73 8.15
CA LEU A 235 6.23 15.44 7.74
C LEU A 235 5.58 14.44 8.71
N ILE A 236 6.18 13.27 8.91
CA ILE A 236 5.55 12.20 9.71
C ILE A 236 5.36 12.59 11.17
N THR A 237 6.22 13.46 11.71
CA THR A 237 6.12 13.89 13.11
C THR A 237 5.02 14.91 13.38
N GLN A 238 4.33 15.41 12.34
CA GLN A 238 3.11 16.22 12.52
C GLN A 238 1.88 15.37 12.87
N GLU A 239 1.89 14.09 12.52
CA GLU A 239 0.78 13.18 12.77
C GLU A 239 0.72 12.78 14.24
N ASP A 240 -0.46 12.77 14.85
CA ASP A 240 -0.69 12.14 16.16
C ASP A 240 -0.72 10.60 16.00
N ALA A 241 0.47 10.01 15.80
CA ALA A 241 0.61 8.61 15.46
C ALA A 241 0.46 7.65 16.67
N ALA A 242 -0.09 6.48 16.40
CA ALA A 242 -0.10 5.34 17.33
C ALA A 242 1.28 4.67 17.41
N ALA A 243 1.97 4.57 16.28
CA ALA A 243 3.33 4.04 16.19
C ALA A 243 4.05 4.55 14.93
N PHE A 244 5.38 4.58 14.98
CA PHE A 244 6.24 4.81 13.82
C PHE A 244 7.03 3.54 13.50
N ILE A 245 6.97 3.07 12.25
CA ILE A 245 7.79 1.98 11.73
C ILE A 245 8.79 2.59 10.74
N LEU A 246 10.08 2.49 11.07
CA LEU A 246 11.19 2.92 10.22
C LEU A 246 11.85 1.70 9.58
N ASP A 247 11.32 1.28 8.43
CA ASP A 247 11.79 0.13 7.64
C ASP A 247 12.63 0.62 6.44
N CYS A 248 13.75 1.26 6.76
CA CYS A 248 14.59 2.01 5.81
C CYS A 248 15.95 1.36 5.51
N ILE A 249 16.37 0.38 6.29
CA ILE A 249 17.69 -0.26 6.18
C ILE A 249 17.98 -0.81 4.76
N PRO A 250 17.01 -1.35 4.00
CA PRO A 250 17.27 -1.80 2.62
C PRO A 250 17.79 -0.73 1.66
N ASN A 251 17.64 0.57 1.95
CA ASN A 251 18.18 1.64 1.10
C ASN A 251 19.38 2.37 1.74
N LEU A 252 19.90 1.81 2.84
CA LEU A 252 20.97 2.36 3.65
C LEU A 252 22.14 1.37 3.79
N ALA A 253 22.40 0.59 2.73
CA ALA A 253 23.57 -0.27 2.63
C ALA A 253 24.88 0.51 2.90
N LEU A 254 25.90 -0.16 3.44
CA LEU A 254 27.23 0.41 3.59
C LEU A 254 27.89 0.48 2.21
N THR A 255 28.41 1.64 1.85
CA THR A 255 29.09 1.87 0.56
C THR A 255 30.40 2.62 0.80
N ALA A 256 31.19 2.87 -0.24
CA ALA A 256 32.37 3.72 -0.13
C ALA A 256 32.03 5.14 0.39
N GLU A 257 30.81 5.61 0.12
CA GLU A 257 30.29 6.92 0.49
C GLU A 257 29.41 6.90 1.76
N ARG A 258 29.07 5.71 2.29
CA ARG A 258 28.29 5.56 3.52
C ARG A 258 28.96 4.60 4.48
N SER A 259 29.60 5.16 5.50
CA SER A 259 30.20 4.41 6.59
C SER A 259 29.16 3.92 7.60
N ALA A 260 29.59 3.05 8.52
CA ALA A 260 28.76 2.63 9.65
C ALA A 260 28.39 3.80 10.56
N ALA A 261 29.28 4.80 10.73
CA ALA A 261 29.02 5.99 11.53
C ALA A 261 27.97 6.90 10.88
N ASP A 262 27.95 6.98 9.54
CA ASP A 262 26.92 7.73 8.81
C ASP A 262 25.55 7.09 8.99
N LEU A 263 25.46 5.77 8.84
CA LEU A 263 24.22 5.01 9.08
C LEU A 263 23.75 5.15 10.54
N GLU A 264 24.66 5.01 11.51
CA GLU A 264 24.35 5.25 12.91
C GLU A 264 23.76 6.66 13.11
N SER A 265 24.39 7.69 12.54
CA SER A 265 23.97 9.08 12.65
C SER A 265 22.57 9.32 12.07
N LEU A 266 22.24 8.71 10.94
CA LEU A 266 20.89 8.78 10.33
C LEU A 266 19.82 8.19 11.24
N ILE A 267 20.09 7.01 11.83
CA ILE A 267 19.14 6.35 12.75
C ILE A 267 18.98 7.17 14.03
N PHE A 268 20.08 7.67 14.60
CA PHE A 268 20.04 8.55 15.77
C PHE A 268 19.21 9.80 15.51
N ASN A 269 19.44 10.46 14.38
CA ASN A 269 18.71 11.65 13.99
C ASN A 269 17.21 11.35 13.87
N ALA A 270 16.83 10.31 13.13
CA ALA A 270 15.43 9.93 12.95
C ALA A 270 14.71 9.68 14.29
N VAL A 271 15.32 8.89 15.19
CA VAL A 271 14.74 8.59 16.50
C VAL A 271 14.64 9.85 17.36
N LYS A 272 15.66 10.71 17.39
CA LYS A 272 15.64 11.97 18.16
C LYS A 272 14.61 12.97 17.61
N THR A 273 14.49 13.11 16.29
CA THR A 273 13.48 13.95 15.64
C THR A 273 12.08 13.51 16.04
N ILE A 274 11.78 12.21 15.97
CA ILE A 274 10.46 11.69 16.38
C ILE A 274 10.25 11.93 17.87
N ARG A 275 11.21 11.55 18.73
CA ARG A 275 11.10 11.70 20.19
C ARG A 275 10.90 13.12 20.66
N LYS A 276 11.39 14.12 19.92
CA LYS A 276 11.19 15.55 20.23
C LYS A 276 9.70 15.94 20.24
N LYS A 277 8.88 15.34 19.37
CA LYS A 277 7.43 15.60 19.29
C LYS A 277 6.58 14.49 19.90
N HIS A 278 7.10 13.26 19.88
CA HIS A 278 6.41 12.03 20.26
C HIS A 278 7.19 11.31 21.37
N PRO A 279 7.15 11.81 22.62
CA PRO A 279 8.01 11.33 23.69
C PRO A 279 7.71 9.88 24.10
N GLN A 280 6.46 9.43 23.97
CA GLN A 280 6.02 8.10 24.41
C GLN A 280 5.60 7.16 23.27
N THR A 281 5.38 7.68 22.06
CA THR A 281 4.87 6.88 20.94
C THR A 281 5.86 5.76 20.55
N PRO A 282 5.42 4.50 20.41
CA PRO A 282 6.26 3.42 19.90
C PRO A 282 7.02 3.78 18.62
N ILE A 283 8.33 3.53 18.60
CA ILE A 283 9.17 3.57 17.39
C ILE A 283 9.70 2.17 17.16
N VAL A 284 9.51 1.64 15.96
CA VAL A 284 10.00 0.35 15.52
C VAL A 284 11.10 0.58 14.49
N LEU A 285 12.30 0.06 14.78
CA LEU A 285 13.38 -0.10 13.81
C LEU A 285 13.39 -1.54 13.31
N ALA A 286 13.81 -1.74 12.06
CA ALA A 286 13.85 -3.08 11.48
C ALA A 286 15.17 -3.36 10.77
N ALA A 287 15.55 -4.64 10.74
CA ALA A 287 16.60 -5.16 9.88
C ALA A 287 16.18 -5.08 8.40
N HIS A 288 17.12 -5.31 7.48
CA HIS A 288 16.75 -5.71 6.13
C HIS A 288 16.06 -7.08 6.19
N SER A 289 14.84 -7.20 5.69
CA SER A 289 14.01 -8.41 5.81
C SER A 289 14.64 -9.68 5.25
N SER A 290 15.36 -9.56 4.12
CA SER A 290 16.10 -10.68 3.51
C SER A 290 17.51 -10.93 4.06
N ALA A 291 18.03 -10.12 5.01
CA ALA A 291 19.38 -10.33 5.51
C ALA A 291 19.57 -11.77 6.02
N ASN A 292 20.72 -12.38 5.72
CA ASN A 292 21.08 -13.71 6.22
C ASN A 292 20.04 -14.82 5.92
N THR A 293 19.23 -14.70 4.86
CA THR A 293 18.20 -15.69 4.52
C THR A 293 18.85 -17.03 4.14
N PRO A 294 18.57 -18.13 4.86
CA PRO A 294 19.13 -19.45 4.54
C PRO A 294 18.72 -19.92 3.14
N GLY A 295 19.69 -20.43 2.38
CA GLY A 295 19.48 -20.99 1.04
C GLY A 295 19.58 -19.99 -0.11
N PHE A 296 19.68 -18.68 0.14
CA PHE A 296 20.04 -17.72 -0.90
C PHE A 296 21.52 -17.88 -1.28
N LEU A 297 21.78 -18.02 -2.59
CA LEU A 297 23.13 -18.31 -3.11
C LEU A 297 23.96 -17.05 -3.39
N ASN A 298 23.33 -15.88 -3.47
CA ASN A 298 24.01 -14.60 -3.69
C ASN A 298 24.65 -14.09 -2.38
N ILE A 299 25.73 -14.75 -1.96
CA ILE A 299 26.38 -14.55 -0.66
C ILE A 299 26.80 -13.10 -0.41
N HIS A 300 27.29 -12.39 -1.42
CA HIS A 300 27.73 -10.99 -1.28
C HIS A 300 26.54 -10.05 -0.98
N THR A 301 25.40 -10.26 -1.66
CA THR A 301 24.17 -9.51 -1.40
C THR A 301 23.67 -9.77 0.03
N MET A 302 23.71 -11.02 0.50
CA MET A 302 23.30 -11.35 1.87
C MET A 302 24.23 -10.75 2.92
N GLN A 303 25.53 -10.72 2.65
CA GLN A 303 26.51 -10.05 3.50
C GLN A 303 26.27 -8.54 3.57
N GLU A 304 25.99 -7.89 2.44
CA GLU A 304 25.66 -6.46 2.41
C GLU A 304 24.43 -6.14 3.28
N TYR A 305 23.36 -6.90 3.11
CA TYR A 305 22.12 -6.74 3.89
C TYR A 305 22.35 -7.03 5.38
N GLY A 306 23.16 -8.04 5.69
CA GLY A 306 23.56 -8.37 7.06
C GLY A 306 24.41 -7.27 7.71
N ASN A 307 25.32 -6.65 6.96
CA ASN A 307 26.21 -5.62 7.48
C ASN A 307 25.47 -4.35 7.89
N SER A 308 24.58 -3.83 7.05
CA SER A 308 23.75 -2.66 7.40
C SER A 308 22.79 -2.97 8.55
N SER A 309 22.19 -4.16 8.55
CA SER A 309 21.32 -4.63 9.65
C SER A 309 22.07 -4.74 10.98
N LYS A 310 23.33 -5.20 10.96
CA LYS A 310 24.19 -5.28 12.15
C LYS A 310 24.48 -3.91 12.73
N VAL A 311 24.79 -2.91 11.88
CA VAL A 311 24.97 -1.53 12.33
C VAL A 311 23.67 -0.99 12.93
N ALA A 312 22.54 -1.17 12.25
CA ALA A 312 21.24 -0.71 12.76
C ALA A 312 20.87 -1.33 14.12
N LYS A 313 21.11 -2.62 14.31
CA LYS A 313 20.89 -3.32 15.58
C LYS A 313 21.81 -2.82 16.69
N ALA A 314 23.08 -2.53 16.38
CA ALA A 314 24.01 -1.94 17.34
C ALA A 314 23.58 -0.51 17.74
N THR A 315 23.12 0.29 16.78
CA THR A 315 22.58 1.63 17.02
C THR A 315 21.31 1.59 17.88
N TYR A 316 20.39 0.68 17.59
CA TYR A 316 19.23 0.40 18.45
C TYR A 316 19.66 0.13 19.90
N ALA A 317 20.61 -0.78 20.12
CA ALA A 317 21.11 -1.11 21.45
C ALA A 317 21.79 0.07 22.15
N LYS A 318 22.45 0.97 21.41
CA LYS A 318 23.03 2.20 21.94
C LYS A 318 21.95 3.19 22.38
N LEU A 319 20.95 3.45 21.53
CA LEU A 319 19.79 4.29 21.86
C LEU A 319 19.05 3.80 23.11
N THR A 320 18.85 2.49 23.24
CA THR A 320 18.22 1.90 24.45
C THR A 320 19.09 2.12 25.70
N ARG A 321 20.42 1.97 25.61
CA ARG A 321 21.34 2.26 26.72
C ARG A 321 21.37 3.74 27.10
N GLU A 322 21.19 4.64 26.13
CA GLU A 322 21.00 6.08 26.36
C GLU A 322 19.62 6.42 26.96
N GLY A 323 18.78 5.42 27.24
CA GLY A 323 17.53 5.58 27.96
C GLY A 323 16.32 5.87 27.08
N ILE A 324 16.44 5.82 25.75
CA ILE A 324 15.30 6.00 24.83
C ILE A 324 14.27 4.88 25.08
N LYS A 325 13.08 5.29 25.51
CA LYS A 325 11.95 4.38 25.82
C LYS A 325 11.10 4.09 24.58
N HIS A 326 10.28 3.05 24.67
CA HIS A 326 9.33 2.61 23.63
C HIS A 326 9.98 2.47 22.25
N LEU A 327 11.22 2.00 22.22
CA LEU A 327 11.99 1.71 21.01
C LEU A 327 12.06 0.18 20.87
N TYR A 328 11.63 -0.30 19.72
CA TYR A 328 11.52 -1.72 19.41
C TYR A 328 12.35 -2.08 18.17
N TRP A 329 12.74 -3.34 18.09
CA TRP A 329 13.53 -3.90 16.99
C TRP A 329 12.79 -5.10 16.41
N VAL A 330 12.72 -5.19 15.07
CA VAL A 330 12.31 -6.40 14.36
C VAL A 330 13.49 -6.91 13.55
N SER A 331 13.91 -8.14 13.83
CA SER A 331 15.03 -8.80 13.16
C SER A 331 14.63 -9.50 11.86
N GLU A 332 15.63 -9.80 11.02
CA GLU A 332 15.49 -10.64 9.83
C GLU A 332 14.93 -12.03 10.15
N GLN A 333 15.28 -12.59 11.32
CA GLN A 333 14.74 -13.87 11.77
C GLN A 333 13.25 -13.79 12.14
N GLU A 334 12.80 -12.66 12.69
CA GLU A 334 11.38 -12.45 13.02
C GLU A 334 10.52 -12.25 11.76
N PHE A 335 11.08 -11.65 10.71
CA PHE A 335 10.47 -11.65 9.38
C PHE A 335 10.40 -13.07 8.80
N GLY A 336 11.45 -13.87 8.97
CA GLY A 336 11.43 -15.30 8.63
C GLY A 336 11.27 -15.56 7.13
N LEU A 337 11.85 -14.71 6.28
CA LEU A 337 11.89 -14.95 4.85
C LEU A 337 12.68 -16.23 4.53
N ASP A 338 12.33 -16.87 3.43
CA ASP A 338 12.96 -18.09 2.92
C ASP A 338 13.15 -18.02 1.41
N ILE A 339 13.64 -19.11 0.81
CA ILE A 339 13.93 -19.22 -0.62
C ILE A 339 12.73 -18.91 -1.54
N ASN A 340 11.50 -18.97 -1.02
CA ASN A 340 10.28 -18.73 -1.79
C ASN A 340 9.67 -17.36 -1.51
N SER A 341 10.32 -16.51 -0.72
CA SER A 341 9.69 -15.30 -0.18
C SER A 341 9.93 -14.04 -1.01
N THR A 342 10.86 -14.06 -1.98
CA THR A 342 11.28 -12.87 -2.75
C THR A 342 11.30 -13.13 -4.25
N VAL A 343 11.19 -12.07 -5.06
CA VAL A 343 11.37 -12.16 -6.51
C VAL A 343 12.83 -12.02 -6.96
N ASP A 344 13.65 -11.29 -6.19
CA ASP A 344 15.02 -10.90 -6.58
C ASP A 344 15.98 -10.79 -5.38
N TYR A 345 15.73 -11.57 -4.33
CA TYR A 345 16.40 -11.53 -3.02
C TYR A 345 16.11 -10.29 -2.16
N ALA A 346 15.67 -9.17 -2.72
CA ALA A 346 15.35 -7.96 -1.96
C ALA A 346 13.84 -7.81 -1.76
N HIS A 347 13.09 -7.91 -2.86
CA HIS A 347 11.68 -7.56 -2.90
C HIS A 347 10.81 -8.78 -2.60
N PRO A 348 9.99 -8.74 -1.54
CA PRO A 348 9.09 -9.82 -1.21
C PRO A 348 8.04 -10.05 -2.31
N ASN A 349 7.79 -11.30 -2.64
CA ASN A 349 6.54 -11.68 -3.30
C ASN A 349 5.40 -11.74 -2.26
N ASP A 350 4.22 -12.23 -2.65
CA ASP A 350 3.06 -12.28 -1.74
C ASP A 350 3.32 -13.09 -0.46
N ILE A 351 4.11 -14.18 -0.52
CA ILE A 351 4.47 -14.99 0.65
C ILE A 351 5.32 -14.15 1.61
N GLY A 352 6.34 -13.48 1.09
CA GLY A 352 7.19 -12.62 1.91
C GLY A 352 6.45 -11.40 2.46
N MET A 353 5.53 -10.80 1.70
CA MET A 353 4.67 -9.71 2.17
C MET A 353 3.81 -10.13 3.37
N MET A 354 3.22 -11.34 3.31
CA MET A 354 2.44 -11.88 4.43
C MET A 354 3.30 -12.08 5.68
N LYS A 355 4.51 -12.60 5.52
CA LYS A 355 5.46 -12.81 6.63
C LYS A 355 5.89 -11.49 7.28
N ILE A 356 6.19 -10.48 6.47
CA ILE A 356 6.55 -9.13 6.97
C ILE A 356 5.38 -8.50 7.73
N ALA A 357 4.18 -8.55 7.16
CA ALA A 357 2.98 -8.04 7.81
C ALA A 357 2.74 -8.72 9.17
N GLU A 358 2.90 -10.04 9.23
CA GLU A 358 2.74 -10.82 10.47
C GLU A 358 3.79 -10.46 11.52
N ALA A 359 5.06 -10.27 11.14
CA ALA A 359 6.10 -9.86 12.08
C ALA A 359 5.76 -8.53 12.76
N TYR A 360 5.36 -7.52 11.98
CA TYR A 360 4.92 -6.24 12.52
C TYR A 360 3.62 -6.35 13.32
N ARG A 361 2.65 -7.15 12.86
CA ARG A 361 1.39 -7.38 13.59
C ARG A 361 1.66 -7.94 14.99
N ARG A 362 2.52 -8.95 15.13
CA ARG A 362 2.88 -9.55 16.42
C ARG A 362 3.52 -8.56 17.37
N LEU A 363 4.35 -7.65 16.86
CA LEU A 363 4.94 -6.59 17.68
C LEU A 363 3.88 -5.55 18.09
N LEU A 364 3.10 -5.05 17.13
CA LEU A 364 2.13 -3.99 17.36
C LEU A 364 1.02 -4.38 18.33
N ILE A 365 0.55 -5.63 18.33
CA ILE A 365 -0.40 -6.16 19.34
C ILE A 365 0.11 -6.01 20.78
N LYS A 366 1.43 -5.96 20.99
CA LYS A 366 2.03 -5.86 22.32
C LYS A 366 2.24 -4.42 22.78
N VAL A 367 2.24 -3.45 21.85
CA VAL A 367 2.73 -2.08 22.12
C VAL A 367 1.71 -1.00 21.82
N LEU A 368 0.62 -1.35 21.14
CA LEU A 368 -0.62 -0.57 21.01
C LEU A 368 -1.67 -1.16 21.94
#